data_AF-A0A9P9DRD0-F1
#
_entry.id   AF-A0A9P9DRD0-F1
#
_cell.length_a   1.000
_cell.length_b   1.000
_cell.length_c   1.000
_cell.angle_alpha   90.00
_cell.angle_beta   90.00
_cell.angle_gamma   90.00
#
_symmetry.space_group_name_H-M   'P 1'
#
loop_
_entity.id
_entity.type
_entity.pdbx_description
1 polymer ?
#
loop_
_entity_poly.entity_id
_entity_poly.type
_entity_poly.pdbx_seq_one_letter_code
_entity_poly.pdbx_strand_id
1 'polypeptide(L)'
;MSGLMGIDAKTASCAGAPFPQECVNAERAAPAISASFTKYGLTSKGEQAAALAILLFESASFKYNKNHFPGRPGQGTYNMQMPNFNTEYAAAAGVSTAGTPAELVDRLNAKDELAFGSAAWYLSTKCSPAVRAALKTGSAEGWSQYLTVCVGTTQTEERNVIWRAALKGMGN
;
A
#
# COMPACT_ATOMS: atom_id res chain seq x y z
N MET A 1 -6.86 -0.39 -16.79
CA MET A 1 -5.55 -0.51 -16.12
C MET A 1 -4.62 -1.27 -17.05
N SER A 2 -3.46 -0.71 -17.39
CA SER A 2 -2.33 -1.58 -17.76
C SER A 2 -2.16 -2.55 -16.59
N GLY A 3 -2.10 -3.86 -16.85
CA GLY A 3 -2.02 -4.86 -15.79
C GLY A 3 -0.88 -4.53 -14.82
N LEU A 4 -1.04 -4.86 -13.54
CA LEU A 4 -0.07 -4.57 -12.48
C LEU A 4 1.36 -5.05 -12.81
N MET A 5 1.50 -6.12 -13.61
CA MET A 5 2.78 -6.59 -14.16
C MET A 5 3.47 -5.60 -15.12
N GLY A 6 2.70 -4.77 -15.83
CA GLY A 6 3.24 -3.69 -16.67
C GLY A 6 3.70 -2.47 -15.88
N ILE A 7 3.26 -2.34 -14.62
CA ILE A 7 3.73 -1.31 -13.68
C ILE A 7 5.00 -1.80 -12.97
N ASP A 8 4.97 -3.04 -12.47
CA ASP A 8 6.11 -3.69 -11.84
C ASP A 8 6.15 -5.18 -12.21
N ALA A 9 7.06 -5.55 -13.11
CA ALA A 9 7.20 -6.92 -13.60
C ALA A 9 7.53 -7.93 -12.49
N LYS A 10 8.10 -7.49 -11.35
CA LYS A 10 8.41 -8.37 -10.22
C LYS A 10 7.17 -8.93 -9.54
N THR A 11 6.00 -8.35 -9.81
CA THR A 11 4.70 -8.86 -9.32
C THR A 11 4.21 -10.08 -10.10
N ALA A 12 4.86 -10.47 -11.20
CA ALA A 12 4.41 -11.59 -12.04
C ALA A 12 4.45 -12.96 -11.33
N SER A 13 5.38 -13.16 -10.39
CA SER A 13 5.56 -14.46 -9.73
C SER A 13 6.10 -14.34 -8.31
N CYS A 14 5.81 -15.34 -7.48
CA CYS A 14 6.37 -15.53 -6.15
C CYS A 14 7.55 -16.51 -6.09
N ALA A 15 7.98 -17.04 -7.24
CA ALA A 15 9.16 -17.88 -7.32
C ALA A 15 10.38 -17.16 -6.75
N GLY A 16 11.08 -17.80 -5.80
CA GLY A 16 12.27 -17.24 -5.14
C GLY A 16 11.98 -16.16 -4.10
N ALA A 17 10.71 -15.90 -3.73
CA ALA A 17 10.40 -15.00 -2.64
C ALA A 17 11.01 -15.51 -1.31
N PRO A 18 11.68 -14.66 -0.52
CA PRO A 18 12.28 -15.09 0.75
C PRO A 18 11.25 -15.60 1.77
N PHE A 19 10.02 -15.09 1.70
CA PHE A 19 8.88 -15.53 2.50
C PHE A 19 7.72 -15.91 1.57
N PRO A 20 7.71 -17.15 1.02
CA PRO A 20 6.72 -17.54 0.02
C PRO A 20 5.27 -17.40 0.47
N GLN A 21 4.99 -17.58 1.76
CA GLN A 21 3.64 -17.48 2.33
C GLN A 21 3.15 -16.04 2.46
N GLU A 22 4.06 -15.06 2.40
CA GLU A 22 3.71 -13.64 2.40
C GLU A 22 3.58 -13.09 0.99
N CYS A 23 4.09 -13.81 -0.02
CA CYS A 23 4.14 -13.31 -1.36
C CYS A 23 2.79 -13.45 -2.08
N VAL A 24 2.40 -12.40 -2.80
CA VAL A 24 1.22 -12.42 -3.67
C VAL A 24 1.58 -11.87 -5.06
N ASN A 25 1.08 -12.55 -6.11
CA ASN A 25 1.30 -12.12 -7.49
C ASN A 25 0.27 -11.07 -7.94
N ALA A 26 0.49 -10.50 -9.13
CA ALA A 26 -0.36 -9.47 -9.70
C ALA A 26 -1.83 -9.89 -9.87
N GLU A 27 -2.09 -11.13 -10.26
CA GLU A 27 -3.45 -11.63 -10.53
C GLU A 27 -4.32 -11.60 -9.28
N ARG A 28 -3.73 -11.94 -8.13
CA ARG A 28 -4.42 -11.95 -6.83
C ARG A 28 -4.42 -10.58 -6.15
N ALA A 29 -3.35 -9.78 -6.31
CA ALA A 29 -3.26 -8.43 -5.72
C ALA A 29 -4.18 -7.40 -6.41
N ALA A 30 -4.22 -7.40 -7.75
CA ALA A 30 -4.94 -6.39 -8.53
C ALA A 30 -6.42 -6.21 -8.17
N PRO A 31 -7.24 -7.27 -8.00
CA PRO A 31 -8.65 -7.10 -7.63
C PRO A 31 -8.81 -6.50 -6.23
N ALA A 32 -8.01 -6.92 -5.26
CA ALA A 32 -8.06 -6.38 -3.89
C ALA A 32 -7.67 -4.89 -3.83
N ILE A 33 -6.60 -4.51 -4.54
CA ILE A 33 -6.16 -3.11 -4.65
C ILE A 33 -7.27 -2.27 -5.31
N SER A 34 -7.82 -2.73 -6.43
CA SER A 34 -8.89 -2.01 -7.16
C SER A 34 -10.14 -1.84 -6.29
N ALA A 35 -10.55 -2.89 -5.59
CA ALA A 35 -11.68 -2.84 -4.65
C ALA A 35 -11.43 -1.84 -3.52
N SER A 36 -10.20 -1.74 -3.02
CA SER A 36 -9.84 -0.78 -1.97
C SER A 36 -9.98 0.67 -2.43
N PHE A 37 -9.66 0.99 -3.68
CA PHE A 37 -9.81 2.34 -4.21
C PHE A 37 -11.27 2.78 -4.18
N THR A 38 -12.19 1.90 -4.60
CA THR A 38 -13.63 2.15 -4.50
C THR A 38 -14.08 2.27 -3.06
N LYS A 39 -13.68 1.31 -2.19
CA LYS A 39 -14.08 1.28 -0.78
C LYS A 39 -13.70 2.55 -0.01
N TYR A 40 -12.53 3.13 -0.30
CA TYR A 40 -11.99 4.29 0.40
C TYR A 40 -12.06 5.60 -0.40
N GLY A 41 -12.76 5.60 -1.54
CA GLY A 41 -13.02 6.80 -2.33
C GLY A 41 -11.76 7.44 -2.95
N LEU A 42 -10.82 6.63 -3.41
CA LEU A 42 -9.66 7.07 -4.19
C LEU A 42 -10.06 7.07 -5.67
N THR A 43 -10.58 8.20 -6.15
CA THR A 43 -11.15 8.32 -7.50
C THR A 43 -10.19 8.94 -8.52
N SER A 44 -9.15 9.64 -8.06
CA SER A 44 -8.17 10.26 -8.96
C SER A 44 -7.02 9.32 -9.31
N LYS A 45 -6.48 9.46 -10.53
CA LYS A 45 -5.29 8.72 -10.98
C LYS A 45 -4.11 8.93 -10.02
N GLY A 46 -3.91 10.15 -9.54
CA GLY A 46 -2.82 10.49 -8.63
C GLY A 46 -2.92 9.84 -7.25
N GLU A 47 -4.12 9.80 -6.64
CA GLU A 47 -4.31 9.09 -5.36
C GLU A 47 -4.15 7.58 -5.52
N GLN A 48 -4.71 6.98 -6.58
CA GLN A 48 -4.57 5.55 -6.86
C GLN A 48 -3.12 5.16 -7.13
N ALA A 49 -2.40 5.97 -7.90
CA ALA A 49 -0.98 5.78 -8.18
C ALA A 49 -0.14 5.88 -6.91
N ALA A 50 -0.42 6.85 -6.04
CA ALA A 50 0.29 7.00 -4.77
C ALA A 50 0.08 5.80 -3.83
N ALA A 51 -1.16 5.34 -3.68
CA ALA A 51 -1.48 4.16 -2.88
C ALA A 51 -0.79 2.90 -3.45
N LEU A 52 -0.85 2.69 -4.77
CA LEU A 52 -0.18 1.55 -5.39
C LEU A 52 1.36 1.63 -5.25
N ALA A 53 1.94 2.81 -5.44
CA ALA A 53 3.38 3.00 -5.35
C ALA A 53 3.91 2.68 -3.95
N ILE A 54 3.18 3.07 -2.90
CA ILE A 54 3.51 2.69 -1.52
C ILE A 54 3.40 1.19 -1.32
N LEU A 55 2.31 0.55 -1.77
CA LEU A 55 2.17 -0.90 -1.65
C LEU A 55 3.34 -1.63 -2.34
N LEU A 56 3.71 -1.22 -3.56
CA LEU A 56 4.82 -1.84 -4.30
C LEU A 56 6.17 -1.61 -3.63
N PHE A 57 6.47 -0.38 -3.21
CA PHE A 57 7.77 -0.05 -2.65
C PHE A 57 7.99 -0.73 -1.29
N GLU A 58 7.04 -0.57 -0.37
CA GLU A 58 7.21 -1.00 1.02
C GLU A 58 7.22 -2.52 1.18
N SER A 59 6.55 -3.26 0.30
CA SER A 59 6.49 -4.73 0.32
C SER A 59 7.50 -5.42 -0.60
N ALA A 60 8.40 -4.65 -1.21
CA ALA A 60 9.32 -5.12 -2.24
C ALA A 60 8.60 -5.85 -3.40
N SER A 61 7.55 -5.24 -3.94
CA SER A 61 6.71 -5.82 -5.01
C SER A 61 5.92 -7.05 -4.52
N PHE A 62 5.27 -6.91 -3.36
CA PHE A 62 4.42 -7.88 -2.69
C PHE A 62 5.12 -9.17 -2.26
N LYS A 63 6.40 -9.09 -1.90
CA LYS A 63 7.16 -10.23 -1.35
C LYS A 63 7.07 -10.33 0.16
N TYR A 64 6.70 -9.23 0.81
CA TYR A 64 6.58 -9.14 2.26
C TYR A 64 5.25 -8.50 2.64
N ASN A 65 4.55 -9.08 3.60
CA ASN A 65 3.32 -8.51 4.17
C ASN A 65 3.51 -8.09 5.63
N LYS A 66 4.71 -8.27 6.19
CA LYS A 66 5.12 -7.79 7.50
C LYS A 66 6.61 -7.47 7.55
N ASN A 67 7.00 -6.65 8.51
CA ASN A 67 8.38 -6.22 8.66
C ASN A 67 9.26 -7.35 9.23
N HIS A 68 10.30 -7.75 8.47
CA HIS A 68 11.33 -8.69 8.90
C HIS A 68 12.67 -8.03 9.28
N PHE A 69 12.99 -6.83 8.76
CA PHE A 69 14.30 -6.20 8.91
C PHE A 69 14.16 -4.68 9.18
N PRO A 70 14.60 -4.16 10.35
CA PRO A 70 15.19 -4.86 11.49
C PRO A 70 14.18 -5.68 12.33
N GLY A 71 12.92 -5.74 11.89
CA GLY A 71 11.83 -6.43 12.60
C GLY A 71 11.13 -5.49 13.59
N ARG A 72 9.90 -5.09 13.26
CA ARG A 72 9.04 -4.32 14.17
C ARG A 72 7.71 -5.05 14.33
N PRO A 73 7.45 -5.68 15.49
CA PRO A 73 6.19 -6.36 15.73
C PRO A 73 4.99 -5.45 15.48
N GLY A 74 4.05 -5.94 14.68
CA GLY A 74 2.86 -5.19 14.29
C GLY A 74 3.05 -4.16 13.17
N GLN A 75 4.25 -4.02 12.60
CA GLN A 75 4.42 -3.31 11.34
C GLN A 75 4.21 -4.29 10.18
N GLY A 76 3.34 -3.94 9.24
CA GLY A 76 3.01 -4.83 8.15
C GLY A 76 1.85 -4.35 7.31
N THR A 77 1.07 -5.31 6.81
CA THR A 77 0.33 -5.18 5.55
C THR A 77 1.24 -4.81 4.38
N TYR A 78 0.71 -4.72 3.15
CA TYR A 78 1.56 -4.47 1.99
C TYR A 78 2.10 -3.03 1.91
N ASN A 79 1.58 -2.09 2.70
CA ASN A 79 2.13 -0.73 2.82
C ASN A 79 3.12 -0.57 3.99
N MET A 80 3.46 -1.65 4.71
CA MET A 80 4.30 -1.63 5.92
C MET A 80 3.90 -0.54 6.94
N GLN A 81 2.60 -0.31 7.11
CA GLN A 81 2.12 0.69 8.06
C GLN A 81 2.49 0.33 9.50
N MET A 82 2.65 1.37 10.31
CA MET A 82 3.07 1.26 11.70
C MET A 82 2.02 0.55 12.59
N PRO A 83 2.44 -0.07 13.71
CA PRO A 83 1.54 -0.84 14.58
C PRO A 83 0.30 -0.10 15.06
N ASN A 84 0.44 1.16 15.44
CA ASN A 84 -0.69 1.99 15.87
C ASN A 84 -1.74 2.15 14.74
N PHE A 85 -1.30 2.33 13.50
CA PHE A 85 -2.20 2.43 12.36
C PHE A 85 -2.85 1.10 12.01
N ASN A 86 -2.14 -0.03 12.19
CA ASN A 86 -2.76 -1.36 12.07
C ASN A 86 -3.88 -1.57 13.11
N THR A 87 -3.71 -1.10 14.35
CA THR A 87 -4.77 -1.14 15.38
C THR A 87 -5.99 -0.32 14.97
N GLU A 88 -5.79 0.91 14.54
CA GLU A 88 -6.87 1.79 14.07
C GLU A 88 -7.57 1.24 12.82
N TYR A 89 -6.79 0.69 11.89
CA TYR A 89 -7.31 0.09 10.67
C TYR A 89 -8.17 -1.14 10.96
N ALA A 90 -7.68 -2.03 11.82
CA ALA A 90 -8.40 -3.22 12.24
C ALA A 90 -9.73 -2.86 12.91
N ALA A 91 -9.73 -1.88 13.81
CA ALA A 91 -10.96 -1.39 14.45
C ALA A 91 -11.96 -0.85 13.41
N ALA A 92 -11.50 -0.02 12.46
CA ALA A 92 -12.34 0.51 11.39
C ALA A 92 -12.88 -0.58 10.44
N ALA A 93 -12.15 -1.70 10.31
CA ALA A 93 -12.52 -2.83 9.47
C ALA A 93 -13.34 -3.91 10.21
N GLY A 94 -13.62 -3.75 11.52
CA GLY A 94 -14.31 -4.74 12.33
C GLY A 94 -13.49 -6.00 12.63
N VAL A 95 -12.16 -5.90 12.58
CA VAL A 95 -11.22 -6.97 12.92
C VAL A 95 -10.82 -6.84 14.38
N SER A 96 -10.81 -7.96 15.12
CA SER A 96 -10.41 -7.97 16.53
C SER A 96 -8.99 -7.43 16.73
N THR A 97 -8.83 -6.49 17.67
CA THR A 97 -7.55 -5.91 18.08
C THR A 97 -6.92 -6.64 19.27
N ALA A 98 -7.55 -7.70 19.79
CA ALA A 98 -7.07 -8.44 20.96
C ALA A 98 -5.78 -9.24 20.68
N GLY A 99 -4.92 -9.41 21.68
CA GLY A 99 -3.63 -10.09 21.55
C GLY A 99 -2.49 -9.14 21.19
N THR A 100 -1.42 -9.69 20.63
CA THR A 100 -0.18 -8.96 20.32
C THR A 100 -0.29 -8.18 19.01
N PRO A 101 0.55 -7.14 18.80
CA PRO A 101 0.61 -6.42 17.53
C PRO A 101 0.95 -7.31 16.34
N ALA A 102 1.77 -8.35 16.52
CA ALA A 102 2.12 -9.29 15.47
C ALA A 102 0.91 -10.15 15.04
N GLU A 103 0.17 -10.70 16.01
CA GLU A 103 -1.06 -11.45 15.74
C GLU A 103 -2.13 -10.59 15.05
N LEU A 104 -2.20 -9.30 15.40
CA LEU A 104 -3.08 -8.35 14.72
C LEU A 104 -2.73 -8.21 13.23
N VAL A 105 -1.45 -8.06 12.90
CA VAL A 105 -1.00 -7.99 11.50
C VAL A 105 -1.26 -9.29 10.77
N ASP A 106 -1.02 -10.44 11.39
CA ASP A 106 -1.34 -11.74 10.78
C ASP A 106 -2.85 -11.85 10.48
N ARG A 107 -3.74 -11.34 11.35
CA ARG A 107 -5.18 -11.28 11.08
C ARG A 107 -5.55 -10.33 9.94
N LEU A 108 -4.89 -9.18 9.83
CA LEU A 108 -5.08 -8.26 8.70
C LEU A 108 -4.58 -8.89 7.38
N ASN A 109 -3.48 -9.64 7.43
CA ASN A 109 -2.89 -10.31 6.28
C ASN A 109 -3.63 -11.58 5.85
N ALA A 110 -4.52 -12.12 6.69
CA ALA A 110 -5.32 -13.30 6.37
C ALA A 110 -6.35 -13.07 5.24
N LYS A 111 -6.62 -11.82 4.85
CA LYS A 111 -7.51 -11.46 3.75
C LYS A 111 -6.88 -10.39 2.87
N ASP A 112 -6.87 -10.61 1.55
CA ASP A 112 -6.23 -9.69 0.61
C ASP A 112 -6.90 -8.30 0.62
N GLU A 113 -8.22 -8.23 0.79
CA GLU A 113 -8.96 -6.98 0.83
C GLU A 113 -8.55 -6.10 2.02
N LEU A 114 -8.09 -6.71 3.11
CA LEU A 114 -7.55 -6.01 4.27
C LEU A 114 -6.07 -5.69 4.05
N ALA A 115 -5.28 -6.69 3.66
CA ALA A 115 -3.84 -6.55 3.46
C ALA A 115 -3.49 -5.44 2.45
N PHE A 116 -4.14 -5.45 1.29
CA PHE A 116 -3.94 -4.45 0.23
C PHE A 116 -4.78 -3.18 0.45
N GLY A 117 -5.87 -3.27 1.22
CA GLY A 117 -6.73 -2.12 1.51
C GLY A 117 -6.12 -1.09 2.47
N SER A 118 -5.10 -1.49 3.23
CA SER A 118 -4.35 -0.66 4.17
C SER A 118 -3.88 0.69 3.60
N ALA A 119 -3.31 0.71 2.40
CA ALA A 119 -2.79 1.94 1.78
C ALA A 119 -3.90 2.95 1.46
N ALA A 120 -5.01 2.47 0.87
CA ALA A 120 -6.15 3.30 0.52
C ALA A 120 -6.87 3.82 1.77
N TRP A 121 -7.03 2.98 2.80
CA TRP A 121 -7.54 3.42 4.09
C TRP A 121 -6.64 4.51 4.71
N TYR A 122 -5.34 4.28 4.77
CA TYR A 122 -4.39 5.24 5.34
C TYR A 122 -4.45 6.57 4.62
N LEU A 123 -4.38 6.57 3.28
CA LEU A 123 -4.46 7.79 2.48
C LEU A 123 -5.78 8.53 2.73
N SER A 124 -6.91 7.82 2.73
CA SER A 124 -8.24 8.43 2.91
C SER A 124 -8.49 8.98 4.31
N THR A 125 -7.86 8.42 5.34
CA THR A 125 -8.17 8.66 6.76
C THR A 125 -7.10 9.48 7.48
N LYS A 126 -5.83 9.35 7.08
CA LYS A 126 -4.67 9.94 7.78
C LYS A 126 -4.09 11.13 7.04
N CYS A 127 -4.22 11.19 5.72
CA CYS A 127 -3.77 12.36 4.98
C CYS A 127 -4.77 13.50 5.06
N SER A 128 -4.26 14.72 5.25
CA SER A 128 -5.08 15.92 5.26
C SER A 128 -5.76 16.14 3.90
N PRO A 129 -6.90 16.86 3.86
CA PRO A 129 -7.54 17.22 2.60
C PRO A 129 -6.60 17.95 1.61
N ALA A 130 -5.67 18.76 2.13
CA ALA A 130 -4.68 19.47 1.31
C ALA A 130 -3.70 18.52 0.62
N VAL A 131 -3.14 17.54 1.34
CA VAL A 131 -2.26 16.52 0.74
C VAL A 131 -3.02 15.70 -0.30
N ARG A 132 -4.26 15.31 -0.01
CA ARG A 132 -5.10 14.59 -0.98
C ARG A 132 -5.40 15.43 -2.22
N ALA A 133 -5.69 16.73 -2.06
CA ALA A 133 -5.91 17.64 -3.17
C ALA A 133 -4.66 17.78 -4.05
N ALA A 134 -3.48 17.90 -3.45
CA ALA A 134 -2.22 17.94 -4.18
C ALA A 134 -1.96 16.63 -4.93
N LEU A 135 -2.18 15.47 -4.30
CA LEU A 135 -2.06 14.16 -4.95
C LEU A 135 -3.00 13.99 -6.15
N LYS A 136 -4.23 14.50 -6.08
CA LYS A 136 -5.21 14.40 -7.17
C LYS A 136 -4.72 14.99 -8.49
N THR A 137 -3.79 15.95 -8.43
CA THR A 137 -3.17 16.55 -9.62
C THR A 137 -2.26 15.58 -10.38
N GLY A 138 -1.77 14.52 -9.72
CA GLY A 138 -0.77 13.62 -10.28
C GLY A 138 0.62 14.26 -10.44
N SER A 139 0.89 15.39 -9.81
CA SER A 139 2.18 16.09 -9.92
C SER A 139 3.25 15.52 -8.98
N ALA A 140 4.52 15.80 -9.30
CA ALA A 140 5.65 15.39 -8.48
C ALA A 140 5.64 16.07 -7.10
N GLU A 141 5.13 17.31 -7.02
CA GLU A 141 4.94 18.05 -5.79
C GLU A 141 3.87 17.41 -4.91
N GLY A 142 2.75 16.98 -5.50
CA GLY A 142 1.70 16.25 -4.76
C GLY A 142 2.21 14.92 -4.20
N TRP A 143 3.00 14.19 -5.00
CA TRP A 143 3.68 12.98 -4.53
C TRP A 143 4.68 13.26 -3.40
N SER A 144 5.48 14.33 -3.53
CA SER A 144 6.42 14.76 -2.50
C SER A 144 5.71 15.06 -1.18
N GLN A 145 4.63 15.84 -1.21
CA GLN A 145 3.84 16.17 -0.03
C GLN A 145 3.23 14.93 0.61
N TYR A 146 2.74 13.98 -0.18
CA TYR A 146 2.24 12.74 0.37
C TYR A 146 3.32 11.96 1.15
N LEU A 147 4.51 11.82 0.58
CA LEU A 147 5.61 11.13 1.26
C LEU A 147 6.08 11.86 2.52
N THR A 148 6.34 13.16 2.44
CA THR A 148 7.01 13.90 3.53
C THR A 148 6.06 14.41 4.59
N VAL A 149 4.83 14.80 4.23
CA VAL A 149 3.86 15.40 5.15
C VAL A 149 2.87 14.38 5.69
N CYS A 150 2.41 13.42 4.88
CA CYS A 150 1.44 12.42 5.34
C CYS A 150 2.11 11.13 5.83
N VAL A 151 2.92 10.48 4.98
CA VAL A 151 3.57 9.21 5.33
C VAL A 151 4.72 9.42 6.32
N GLY A 152 5.39 10.58 6.27
CA GLY A 152 6.52 10.90 7.15
C GLY A 152 7.81 10.22 6.72
N THR A 153 8.02 10.03 5.42
CA THR A 153 9.23 9.42 4.83
C THR A 153 9.89 10.38 3.83
N THR A 154 11.06 10.00 3.34
CA THR A 154 11.82 10.78 2.36
C THR A 154 11.42 10.41 0.93
N GLN A 155 11.36 11.42 0.06
CA GLN A 155 11.28 11.17 -1.38
C GLN A 155 12.65 10.76 -1.92
N THR A 156 12.70 9.60 -2.56
CA THR A 156 13.89 9.09 -3.25
C THR A 156 13.57 8.79 -4.70
N GLU A 157 14.59 8.63 -5.54
CA GLU A 157 14.37 8.38 -6.96
C GLU A 157 13.77 6.99 -7.20
N GLU A 158 14.08 5.99 -6.38
CA GLU A 158 13.49 4.66 -6.44
C GLU A 158 11.97 4.72 -6.21
N ARG A 159 11.53 5.51 -5.22
CA ARG A 159 10.10 5.76 -4.96
C ARG A 159 9.45 6.52 -6.13
N ASN A 160 10.15 7.50 -6.71
CA ASN A 160 9.65 8.26 -7.86
C ASN A 160 9.48 7.40 -9.11
N VAL A 161 10.41 6.48 -9.40
CA VAL A 161 10.33 5.57 -10.54
C VAL A 161 9.07 4.72 -10.45
N ILE A 162 8.82 4.10 -9.29
CA ILE A 162 7.62 3.28 -9.06
C ILE A 162 6.35 4.12 -9.17
N TRP A 163 6.33 5.31 -8.56
CA TRP A 163 5.16 6.20 -8.63
C TRP A 163 4.85 6.66 -10.06
N ARG A 164 5.86 7.06 -10.85
CA ARG A 164 5.66 7.44 -12.26
C ARG A 164 5.14 6.27 -13.10
N ALA A 165 5.64 5.06 -12.87
CA ALA A 165 5.14 3.85 -13.52
C ALA A 165 3.68 3.57 -13.13
N ALA A 166 3.35 3.67 -11.84
CA ALA A 166 1.99 3.52 -11.34
C ALA A 166 1.07 4.57 -11.96
N LEU A 167 1.45 5.85 -11.95
CA LEU A 167 0.68 6.95 -12.52
C LEU A 167 0.39 6.75 -14.01
N LYS A 168 1.40 6.32 -14.78
CA LYS A 168 1.24 5.97 -16.20
C LYS A 168 0.30 4.77 -16.41
N GLY A 169 0.31 3.79 -15.50
CA GLY A 169 -0.56 2.62 -15.55
C GLY A 169 -2.01 2.87 -15.08
N MET A 170 -2.24 3.93 -14.31
CA MET A 170 -3.56 4.35 -13.82
C MET A 170 -4.39 4.99 -14.93
N GLY A 171 -4.99 4.14 -15.77
CA GLY A 171 -6.03 4.50 -16.73
C GLY A 171 -5.56 5.38 -17.90
N ASN A 172 -5.93 4.98 -19.11
CA ASN A 172 -6.71 5.90 -19.92
C ASN A 172 -8.15 5.73 -19.48
#